data_AF-A0A6A6UPH6-F1
#
_entry.id   AF-A0A6A6UPH6-F1
#
_cell.length_a   1.000
_cell.length_b   1.000
_cell.length_c   1.000
_cell.angle_alpha   90.00
_cell.angle_beta   90.00
_cell.angle_gamma   90.00
#
_symmetry.space_group_name_H-M   'P 1'
#
loop_
_entity.id
_entity.type
_entity.pdbx_description
1 polymer ?
#
loop_
_entity_poly.entity_id
_entity_poly.type
_entity_poly.pdbx_seq_one_letter_code
_entity_poly.pdbx_strand_id
1 'polypeptide(L)'
;MSATASMPTAPSMPSTLATTSTANVPKPLSSPSPQWSRSAMLRKCAHAFCMALRSSEFNAHTFVSTFFVEEGATIIEHGPNWARKKLPFLGQTFEGREGCVQYFERLGHTLRMKLSQEAFPPDDELCVDPDTKVAGLELKGMVCVTGKGHFEHRGSGWSWNETFIYRLCGFDEDGRIARWEIWADPLSAWEAANISTNGENNGDQTEAVHD
;
A
#
# COMPACT_ATOMS: atom_id res chain seq x y z
N MET A 1 5.17 25.23 -67.42
CA MET A 1 5.09 26.35 -68.35
C MET A 1 3.69 26.92 -68.26
N SER A 2 3.60 28.19 -67.88
CA SER A 2 2.36 28.93 -67.59
C SER A 2 1.40 29.00 -68.77
N ALA A 3 0.11 29.02 -68.48
CA ALA A 3 -0.87 29.68 -69.33
C ALA A 3 -1.90 30.39 -68.43
N THR A 4 -1.71 31.70 -68.32
CA THR A 4 -2.66 32.69 -67.79
C THR A 4 -3.64 33.09 -68.89
N ALA A 5 -4.93 33.17 -68.59
CA ALA A 5 -5.92 33.98 -69.32
C ALA A 5 -7.06 34.35 -68.34
N SER A 6 -7.13 35.58 -67.85
CA SER A 6 -7.82 36.76 -68.40
C SER A 6 -9.35 36.76 -68.22
N MET A 7 -9.79 37.51 -67.19
CA MET A 7 -10.89 38.50 -67.07
C MET A 7 -12.14 38.39 -67.98
N PRO A 8 -13.37 38.68 -67.47
CA PRO A 8 -13.81 40.07 -67.32
C PRO A 8 -14.74 40.40 -66.13
N THR A 9 -15.06 41.70 -66.10
CA THR A 9 -15.47 42.60 -65.03
C THR A 9 -16.96 42.51 -64.61
N ALA A 10 -17.22 43.02 -63.39
CA ALA A 10 -18.45 43.04 -62.61
C ALA A 10 -19.67 43.78 -63.19
N PRO A 11 -20.84 43.60 -62.55
CA PRO A 11 -21.67 44.75 -62.19
C PRO A 11 -22.14 44.76 -60.72
N SER A 12 -22.59 45.96 -60.34
CA SER A 12 -22.85 46.54 -59.03
C SER A 12 -24.03 45.98 -58.21
N MET A 13 -23.87 46.12 -56.88
CA MET A 13 -24.75 46.03 -55.70
C MET A 13 -26.29 46.11 -55.87
N PRO A 14 -27.04 45.52 -54.91
CA PRO A 14 -27.59 46.36 -53.84
C PRO A 14 -27.34 45.82 -52.42
N SER A 15 -27.14 46.76 -51.50
CA SER A 15 -27.06 46.55 -50.06
C SER A 15 -28.45 46.22 -49.50
N THR A 16 -28.58 45.16 -48.70
CA THR A 16 -29.74 44.92 -47.85
C THR A 16 -29.30 44.24 -46.57
N LEU A 17 -29.50 44.92 -45.44
CA LEU A 17 -29.29 44.42 -44.09
C LEU A 17 -30.19 43.22 -43.83
N ALA A 18 -29.59 42.11 -43.38
CA ALA A 18 -30.29 41.04 -42.68
C ALA A 18 -29.49 40.65 -41.45
N THR A 19 -30.06 40.94 -40.29
CA THR A 19 -29.62 40.51 -38.97
C THR A 19 -29.74 39.00 -38.85
N THR A 20 -28.62 38.28 -38.75
CA THR A 20 -28.61 36.87 -38.34
C THR A 20 -27.75 36.69 -37.10
N SER A 21 -28.47 36.39 -36.01
CA SER A 21 -28.00 35.82 -34.75
C SER A 21 -26.94 34.73 -34.97
N THR A 22 -25.72 34.97 -34.52
CA THR A 22 -24.64 33.98 -34.58
C THR A 22 -24.79 33.01 -33.41
N ALA A 23 -24.90 31.74 -33.79
CA ALA A 23 -25.04 30.56 -32.95
C ALA A 23 -24.18 30.55 -31.68
N ASN A 24 -24.86 30.22 -30.58
CA ASN A 24 -24.26 29.74 -29.33
C ASN A 24 -23.48 28.44 -29.64
N VAL A 25 -22.16 28.48 -29.54
CA VAL A 25 -21.32 27.27 -29.54
C VAL A 25 -21.62 26.51 -28.24
N PRO A 26 -22.05 25.24 -28.26
CA PRO A 26 -22.23 24.48 -27.03
C PRO A 26 -20.86 24.27 -26.39
N LYS A 27 -20.69 24.85 -25.20
CA LYS A 27 -19.57 24.54 -24.30
C LYS A 27 -19.61 23.02 -24.04
N PRO A 28 -18.51 22.27 -24.20
CA PRO A 28 -18.53 20.85 -23.88
C PRO A 28 -18.90 20.72 -22.40
N LEU A 29 -19.97 19.96 -22.11
CA LEU A 29 -20.24 19.52 -20.74
C LEU A 29 -19.04 18.69 -20.31
N SER A 30 -18.16 19.30 -19.54
CA SER A 30 -17.19 18.58 -18.72
C SER A 30 -18.01 17.75 -17.74
N SER A 31 -18.28 16.49 -18.11
CA SER A 31 -18.81 15.51 -17.17
C SER A 31 -17.84 15.47 -15.99
N PRO A 32 -18.27 15.80 -14.76
CA PRO A 32 -17.39 15.64 -13.62
C PRO A 32 -17.03 14.15 -13.55
N SER A 33 -15.73 13.87 -13.49
CA SER A 33 -15.25 12.56 -13.06
C SER A 33 -16.00 12.17 -11.77
N PRO A 34 -16.32 10.88 -11.55
CA PRO A 34 -17.03 10.48 -10.35
C PRO A 34 -16.24 10.98 -9.14
N GLN A 35 -16.76 11.99 -8.45
CA GLN A 35 -16.18 12.41 -7.18
C GLN A 35 -16.47 11.29 -6.20
N TRP A 36 -15.46 10.48 -5.90
CA TRP A 36 -15.58 9.45 -4.88
C TRP A 36 -15.89 10.11 -3.55
N SER A 37 -16.80 9.51 -2.77
CA SER A 37 -16.94 9.89 -1.38
C SER A 37 -15.61 9.64 -0.66
N ARG A 38 -15.33 10.39 0.41
CA ARG A 38 -14.10 10.20 1.19
C ARG A 38 -13.94 8.74 1.61
N SER A 39 -15.01 8.11 2.12
CA SER A 39 -15.00 6.70 2.50
C SER A 39 -14.67 5.75 1.34
N ALA A 40 -15.21 6.01 0.14
CA ALA A 40 -14.92 5.18 -1.04
C ALA A 40 -13.44 5.30 -1.46
N MET A 41 -12.88 6.51 -1.43
CA MET A 41 -11.45 6.71 -1.70
C MET A 41 -10.58 6.00 -0.66
N LEU A 42 -10.85 6.19 0.64
CA LEU A 42 -10.08 5.54 1.71
C LEU A 42 -10.05 4.02 1.56
N ARG A 43 -11.22 3.44 1.27
CA ARG A 43 -11.38 2.01 0.98
C ARG A 43 -10.53 1.56 -0.20
N LYS A 44 -10.61 2.26 -1.34
CA LYS A 44 -9.84 1.92 -2.54
C LYS A 44 -8.34 2.03 -2.30
N CYS A 45 -7.87 3.08 -1.64
CA CYS A 45 -6.45 3.26 -1.33
C CYS A 45 -5.94 2.20 -0.35
N ALA A 46 -6.69 1.88 0.71
CA ALA A 46 -6.35 0.82 1.65
C ALA A 46 -6.30 -0.57 0.97
N HIS A 47 -7.26 -0.86 0.09
CA HIS A 47 -7.24 -2.11 -0.67
C HIS A 47 -6.05 -2.16 -1.65
N ALA A 48 -5.74 -1.05 -2.33
CA ALA A 48 -4.57 -0.96 -3.21
C ALA A 48 -3.25 -1.17 -2.43
N PHE A 49 -3.14 -0.61 -1.23
CA PHE A 49 -2.03 -0.85 -0.30
C PHE A 49 -1.88 -2.34 -0.01
N CYS A 50 -2.97 -3.02 0.36
CA CYS A 50 -2.97 -4.47 0.63
C CYS A 50 -2.55 -5.30 -0.58
N MET A 51 -3.03 -4.95 -1.78
CA MET A 51 -2.65 -5.65 -3.02
C MET A 51 -1.17 -5.43 -3.37
N ALA A 52 -0.66 -4.22 -3.19
CA ALA A 52 0.75 -3.93 -3.43
C ALA A 52 1.67 -4.64 -2.43
N LEU A 53 1.27 -4.76 -1.15
CA LEU A 53 2.03 -5.49 -0.12
C LEU A 53 2.17 -6.99 -0.45
N ARG A 54 1.19 -7.55 -1.17
CA ARG A 54 1.17 -8.95 -1.63
C ARG A 54 1.97 -9.17 -2.92
N SER A 55 2.33 -8.12 -3.65
CA SER A 55 2.95 -8.24 -4.96
C SER A 55 4.27 -9.02 -4.92
N SER A 56 4.50 -9.88 -5.92
CA SER A 56 5.81 -10.52 -6.12
C SER A 56 6.90 -9.53 -6.49
N GLU A 57 6.52 -8.33 -6.94
CA GLU A 57 7.41 -7.22 -7.29
C GLU A 57 7.55 -6.20 -6.13
N PHE A 58 7.21 -6.61 -4.90
CA PHE A 58 7.27 -5.73 -3.73
C PHE A 58 8.67 -5.11 -3.57
N ASN A 59 8.71 -3.79 -3.45
CA ASN A 59 9.91 -3.02 -3.12
C ASN A 59 9.56 -2.02 -2.01
N ALA A 60 10.28 -2.08 -0.89
CA ALA A 60 9.98 -1.26 0.28
C ALA A 60 10.05 0.25 -0.01
N HIS A 61 11.03 0.72 -0.77
CA HIS A 61 11.16 2.14 -1.10
C HIS A 61 9.99 2.64 -1.95
N THR A 62 9.69 1.94 -3.05
CA THR A 62 8.57 2.29 -3.93
C THR A 62 7.23 2.15 -3.20
N PHE A 63 7.07 1.14 -2.35
CA PHE A 63 5.86 0.95 -1.55
C PHE A 63 5.65 2.12 -0.59
N VAL A 64 6.66 2.46 0.21
CA VAL A 64 6.59 3.58 1.15
C VAL A 64 6.31 4.89 0.39
N SER A 65 6.98 5.13 -0.74
CA SER A 65 6.76 6.35 -1.53
C SER A 65 5.40 6.46 -2.16
N THR A 66 4.75 5.33 -2.44
CA THR A 66 3.44 5.31 -3.08
C THR A 66 2.34 5.54 -2.06
N PHE A 67 2.43 4.88 -0.90
CA PHE A 67 1.30 4.77 0.01
C PHE A 67 1.40 5.61 1.28
N PHE A 68 2.56 6.15 1.62
CA PHE A 68 2.72 6.97 2.83
C PHE A 68 2.88 8.44 2.49
N VAL A 69 2.34 9.29 3.36
CA VAL A 69 2.57 10.74 3.29
C VAL A 69 4.07 11.04 3.38
N GLU A 70 4.49 12.17 2.80
CA GLU A 70 5.92 12.50 2.73
C GLU A 70 6.53 12.81 4.09
N GLU A 71 5.82 13.59 4.91
CA GLU A 71 6.28 14.02 6.23
C GLU A 71 5.48 13.33 7.35
N GLY A 72 6.18 12.87 8.39
CA GLY A 72 5.52 12.32 9.59
C GLY A 72 4.90 10.93 9.43
N ALA A 73 5.18 10.22 8.34
CA ALA A 73 4.77 8.83 8.16
C ALA A 73 5.32 7.93 9.27
N THR A 74 4.50 7.01 9.79
CA THR A 74 4.88 6.09 10.86
C THR A 74 4.36 4.67 10.64
N ILE A 75 5.17 3.68 11.02
CA ILE A 75 4.77 2.27 11.12
C ILE A 75 5.01 1.80 12.55
N ILE A 76 4.03 1.10 13.13
CA ILE A 76 4.12 0.50 14.45
C ILE A 76 3.58 -0.92 14.37
N GLU A 77 4.42 -1.91 14.65
CA GLU A 77 3.96 -3.26 14.92
C GLU A 77 3.93 -3.50 16.42
N HIS A 78 2.73 -3.68 16.96
CA HIS A 78 2.52 -3.80 18.39
C HIS A 78 3.00 -5.15 18.89
N GLY A 79 3.70 -5.14 20.02
CA GLY A 79 4.23 -6.35 20.63
C GLY A 79 5.07 -6.06 21.87
N PRO A 80 5.46 -7.10 22.61
CA PRO A 80 6.24 -6.94 23.82
C PRO A 80 7.68 -6.45 23.53
N ASN A 81 8.07 -5.36 24.19
CA ASN A 81 9.42 -4.79 24.04
C ASN A 81 10.55 -5.76 24.43
N TRP A 82 10.29 -6.71 25.33
CA TRP A 82 11.27 -7.71 25.74
C TRP A 82 11.62 -8.71 24.62
N ALA A 83 10.79 -8.85 23.59
CA ALA A 83 11.05 -9.74 22.46
C ALA A 83 11.99 -9.12 21.40
N ARG A 84 12.24 -7.80 21.46
CA ARG A 84 12.96 -7.04 20.44
C ARG A 84 14.36 -7.55 20.09
N LYS A 85 15.04 -8.20 21.04
CA LYS A 85 16.36 -8.80 20.77
C LYS A 85 16.32 -9.85 19.67
N LYS A 86 15.19 -10.55 19.52
CA LYS A 86 14.95 -11.58 18.49
C LYS A 86 13.99 -11.11 17.40
N LEU A 87 13.07 -10.21 17.73
CA LEU A 87 12.05 -9.67 16.82
C LEU A 87 12.20 -8.15 16.74
N PRO A 88 13.20 -7.63 16.00
CA PRO A 88 13.64 -6.23 16.06
C PRO A 88 12.65 -5.21 15.48
N PHE A 89 11.49 -5.67 15.00
CA PHE A 89 10.41 -4.85 14.47
C PHE A 89 9.29 -4.60 15.51
N LEU A 90 9.23 -5.35 16.61
CA LEU A 90 8.12 -5.27 17.58
C LEU A 90 8.23 -4.10 18.56
N GLY A 91 7.08 -3.46 18.82
CA GLY A 91 6.87 -2.43 19.83
C GLY A 91 7.60 -1.12 19.55
N GLN A 92 8.27 -0.98 18.41
CA GLN A 92 9.01 0.22 18.01
C GLN A 92 8.19 1.04 17.02
N THR A 93 8.29 2.36 17.14
CA THR A 93 7.83 3.28 16.08
C THR A 93 8.94 3.47 15.05
N PHE A 94 8.59 3.22 13.79
CA PHE A 94 9.41 3.52 12.64
C PHE A 94 8.91 4.82 12.02
N GLU A 95 9.73 5.86 12.06
CA GLU A 95 9.31 7.22 11.73
C GLU A 95 10.01 7.75 10.48
N GLY A 96 9.26 8.52 9.69
CA GLY A 96 9.70 9.04 8.41
C GLY A 96 9.84 7.95 7.35
N ARG A 97 10.11 8.37 6.12
CA ARG A 97 10.25 7.49 4.95
C ARG A 97 11.29 6.39 5.19
N GLU A 98 12.48 6.76 5.63
CA GLU A 98 13.59 5.84 5.86
C GLU A 98 13.31 4.89 7.04
N GLY A 99 12.66 5.37 8.10
CA GLY A 99 12.22 4.50 9.19
C GLY A 99 11.20 3.48 8.71
N CYS A 100 10.21 3.91 7.93
CA CYS A 100 9.22 3.01 7.34
C CYS A 100 9.85 1.95 6.43
N VAL A 101 10.90 2.30 5.67
CA VAL A 101 11.67 1.31 4.89
C VAL A 101 12.40 0.33 5.82
N GLN A 102 13.06 0.82 6.88
CA GLN A 102 13.76 -0.02 7.85
C GLN A 102 12.85 -1.03 8.56
N TYR A 103 11.55 -0.72 8.72
CA TYR A 103 10.57 -1.69 9.22
C TYR A 103 10.56 -2.95 8.35
N PHE A 104 10.42 -2.78 7.02
CA PHE A 104 10.41 -3.90 6.07
C PHE A 104 11.74 -4.65 6.04
N GLU A 105 12.86 -3.94 6.19
CA GLU A 105 14.19 -4.57 6.25
C GLU A 105 14.32 -5.47 7.49
N ARG A 106 13.88 -4.99 8.66
CA ARG A 106 13.94 -5.75 9.92
C ARG A 106 12.98 -6.93 9.92
N LEU A 107 11.75 -6.70 9.48
CA LEU A 107 10.76 -7.75 9.31
C LEU A 107 11.28 -8.80 8.33
N GLY A 108 11.73 -8.37 7.15
CA GLY A 108 12.20 -9.23 6.07
C GLY A 108 13.50 -9.97 6.38
N HIS A 109 14.37 -9.46 7.27
CA HIS A 109 15.51 -10.20 7.80
C HIS A 109 15.12 -11.30 8.78
N THR A 110 14.00 -11.12 9.48
CA THR A 110 13.58 -12.03 10.56
C THR A 110 12.61 -13.09 10.06
N LEU A 111 11.64 -12.69 9.22
CA LEU A 111 10.53 -13.51 8.76
C LEU A 111 10.50 -13.59 7.22
N ARG A 112 9.98 -14.70 6.70
CA ARG A 112 9.39 -14.77 5.36
C ARG A 112 7.89 -14.68 5.53
N MET A 113 7.28 -13.75 4.79
CA MET A 113 5.84 -13.59 4.75
C MET A 113 5.31 -14.09 3.41
N LYS A 114 4.26 -14.91 3.45
CA LYS A 114 3.53 -15.37 2.26
C LYS A 114 2.07 -14.99 2.42
N LEU A 115 1.62 -14.06 1.58
CA LEU A 115 0.24 -13.59 1.52
C LEU A 115 -0.44 -14.22 0.30
N SER A 116 -1.48 -15.02 0.52
CA SER A 116 -2.26 -15.63 -0.56
C SER A 116 -3.18 -14.60 -1.24
N GLN A 117 -3.85 -14.98 -2.33
CA GLN A 117 -4.84 -14.12 -3.00
C GLN A 117 -6.00 -13.72 -2.06
N GLU A 118 -6.28 -14.55 -1.07
CA GLU A 118 -7.32 -14.37 -0.06
C GLU A 118 -6.78 -13.77 1.25
N ALA A 119 -5.53 -13.29 1.25
CA ALA A 119 -4.89 -12.72 2.43
C ALA A 119 -5.63 -11.49 2.97
N PHE A 120 -6.34 -10.78 2.10
CA PHE A 120 -7.10 -9.58 2.43
C PHE A 120 -8.52 -9.70 1.89
N PRO A 121 -9.52 -9.14 2.57
CA PRO A 121 -10.89 -9.13 2.09
C PRO A 121 -11.05 -8.19 0.89
N PRO A 122 -12.15 -8.32 0.12
CA PRO A 122 -12.60 -7.32 -0.83
C PRO A 122 -12.71 -5.92 -0.21
N ASP A 123 -12.69 -4.90 -1.06
CA ASP A 123 -12.64 -3.53 -0.58
C ASP A 123 -13.93 -3.11 0.14
N ASP A 124 -15.10 -3.51 -0.34
CA ASP A 124 -16.41 -3.23 0.26
C ASP A 124 -16.60 -3.84 1.66
N GLU A 125 -15.78 -4.82 2.04
CA GLU A 125 -15.75 -5.42 3.38
C GLU A 125 -14.83 -4.67 4.37
N LEU A 126 -14.04 -3.69 3.90
CA LEU A 126 -13.19 -2.90 4.77
C LEU A 126 -14.02 -1.95 5.67
N CYS A 127 -13.68 -1.94 6.96
CA CYS A 127 -14.24 -1.01 7.93
C CYS A 127 -13.56 0.35 7.78
N VAL A 128 -14.36 1.39 7.50
CA VAL A 128 -13.88 2.73 7.17
C VAL A 128 -14.61 3.77 8.00
N ASP A 129 -13.84 4.65 8.64
CA ASP A 129 -14.34 5.86 9.27
C ASP A 129 -13.57 7.08 8.71
N PRO A 130 -14.19 7.92 7.86
CA PRO A 130 -13.51 9.07 7.28
C PRO A 130 -13.26 10.21 8.27
N ASP A 131 -13.93 10.23 9.43
CA ASP A 131 -13.94 11.34 10.37
C ASP A 131 -13.10 11.08 11.64
N THR A 132 -12.66 9.84 11.84
CA THR A 132 -11.76 9.46 12.95
C THR A 132 -10.54 10.39 13.01
N LYS A 133 -10.31 10.95 14.20
CA LYS A 133 -9.09 11.67 14.57
C LYS A 133 -8.25 10.78 15.48
N VAL A 134 -6.98 10.61 15.14
CA VAL A 134 -6.04 9.83 15.96
C VAL A 134 -5.10 10.79 16.67
N ALA A 135 -4.87 10.56 17.97
CA ALA A 135 -3.97 11.39 18.74
C ALA A 135 -2.56 11.41 18.10
N GLY A 136 -2.01 12.62 17.99
CA GLY A 136 -0.71 12.86 17.35
C GLY A 136 -0.72 12.78 15.83
N LEU A 137 -1.89 12.79 15.17
CA LEU A 137 -2.03 12.99 13.72
C LEU A 137 -2.96 14.18 13.45
N GLU A 138 -2.55 15.07 12.54
CA GLU A 138 -3.38 16.17 12.07
C GLU A 138 -4.44 15.70 11.06
N LEU A 139 -4.09 14.69 10.26
CA LEU A 139 -4.94 14.12 9.23
C LEU A 139 -6.01 13.20 9.83
N LYS A 140 -7.19 13.18 9.20
CA LYS A 140 -8.32 12.33 9.57
C LYS A 140 -8.42 11.07 8.71
N GLY A 141 -9.27 10.17 9.15
CA GLY A 141 -9.64 8.98 8.41
C GLY A 141 -8.93 7.75 8.94
N MET A 142 -9.66 6.65 8.96
CA MET A 142 -9.18 5.37 9.45
C MET A 142 -9.80 4.25 8.61
N VAL A 143 -8.96 3.26 8.29
CA VAL A 143 -9.38 1.99 7.69
C VAL A 143 -8.81 0.83 8.50
N CYS A 144 -9.68 -0.08 8.94
CA CYS A 144 -9.28 -1.34 9.56
C CYS A 144 -9.36 -2.46 8.53
N VAL A 145 -8.29 -3.25 8.46
CA VAL A 145 -8.19 -4.44 7.60
C VAL A 145 -7.87 -5.64 8.46
N THR A 146 -8.64 -6.71 8.33
CA THR A 146 -8.26 -8.03 8.88
C THR A 146 -7.57 -8.82 7.78
N GLY A 147 -6.31 -9.18 7.99
CA GLY A 147 -5.53 -9.96 7.04
C GLY A 147 -5.17 -11.33 7.59
N LYS A 148 -4.74 -12.22 6.68
CA LYS A 148 -4.25 -13.56 6.99
C LYS A 148 -2.95 -13.81 6.23
N GLY A 149 -2.04 -14.55 6.83
CA GLY A 149 -0.78 -14.88 6.18
C GLY A 149 -0.13 -16.13 6.74
N HIS A 150 0.78 -16.69 5.94
CA HIS A 150 1.69 -17.74 6.37
C HIS A 150 3.06 -17.12 6.58
N PHE A 151 3.61 -17.29 7.78
CA PHE A 151 4.87 -16.69 8.20
C PHE A 151 5.84 -17.79 8.58
N GLU A 152 7.12 -17.54 8.32
CA GLU A 152 8.21 -18.46 8.64
C GLU A 152 9.36 -17.66 9.23
N HIS A 153 9.85 -18.07 10.39
CA HIS A 153 11.05 -17.48 10.98
C HIS A 153 12.28 -17.97 10.22
N ARG A 154 13.07 -17.03 9.66
CA ARG A 154 14.19 -17.36 8.77
C ARG A 154 15.30 -18.15 9.44
N GLY A 155 15.56 -17.90 10.72
CA GLY A 155 16.65 -18.56 11.44
C GLY A 155 16.36 -20.02 11.80
N SER A 156 15.11 -20.35 12.11
CA SER A 156 14.71 -21.69 12.57
C SER A 156 13.93 -22.49 11.53
N GLY A 157 13.41 -21.83 10.50
CA GLY A 157 12.50 -22.43 9.51
C GLY A 157 11.10 -22.74 10.05
N TRP A 158 10.81 -22.42 11.32
CA TRP A 158 9.51 -22.70 11.91
C TRP A 158 8.47 -21.72 11.38
N SER A 159 7.29 -22.24 11.05
CA SER A 159 6.25 -21.49 10.35
C SER A 159 4.89 -21.62 11.00
N TRP A 160 4.07 -20.59 10.89
CA TRP A 160 2.71 -20.55 11.41
C TRP A 160 1.78 -19.82 10.43
N ASN A 161 0.48 -20.05 10.60
CA ASN A 161 -0.54 -19.22 9.97
C ASN A 161 -1.09 -18.27 11.03
N GLU A 162 -1.25 -17.00 10.69
CA GLU A 162 -1.85 -16.02 11.61
C GLU A 162 -2.92 -15.19 10.91
N THR A 163 -3.80 -14.64 11.74
CA THR A 163 -4.68 -13.52 11.40
C THR A 163 -4.13 -12.29 12.10
N PHE A 164 -4.06 -11.18 11.39
CA PHE A 164 -3.56 -9.90 11.89
C PHE A 164 -4.52 -8.77 11.55
N ILE A 165 -4.37 -7.64 12.22
CA ILE A 165 -5.15 -6.43 11.99
C ILE A 165 -4.21 -5.31 11.57
N TYR A 166 -4.54 -4.65 10.46
CA TYR A 166 -3.97 -3.35 10.12
C TYR A 166 -4.96 -2.26 10.46
N ARG A 167 -4.44 -1.18 11.04
CA ARG A 167 -5.16 0.08 11.20
C ARG A 167 -4.38 1.16 10.48
N LEU A 168 -4.90 1.59 9.35
CA LEU A 168 -4.36 2.65 8.52
C LEU A 168 -5.04 3.95 8.93
N CYS A 169 -4.28 4.98 9.28
CA CYS A 169 -4.79 6.21 9.87
C CYS A 169 -4.18 7.47 9.24
N GLY A 170 -4.94 8.56 9.31
CA GLY A 170 -4.49 9.89 8.94
C GLY A 170 -4.18 9.97 7.46
N PHE A 171 -5.24 9.94 6.65
CA PHE A 171 -5.09 9.93 5.21
C PHE A 171 -5.01 11.36 4.67
N ASP A 172 -4.14 11.60 3.69
CA ASP A 172 -4.11 12.87 2.94
C ASP A 172 -5.21 12.90 1.85
N GLU A 173 -5.23 13.96 1.04
CA GLU A 173 -6.21 14.14 -0.04
C GLU A 173 -6.06 13.10 -1.16
N ASP A 174 -4.85 12.58 -1.38
CA ASP A 174 -4.55 11.53 -2.36
C ASP A 174 -4.82 10.11 -1.81
N GLY A 175 -5.10 9.99 -0.51
CA GLY A 175 -5.32 8.73 0.18
C GLY A 175 -4.01 8.02 0.58
N ARG A 176 -2.91 8.76 0.72
CA ARG A 176 -1.69 8.27 1.38
C ARG A 176 -1.85 8.29 2.89
N ILE A 177 -1.14 7.41 3.57
CA ILE A 177 -1.32 7.06 4.98
C ILE A 177 -0.25 7.74 5.84
N ALA A 178 -0.66 8.36 6.94
CA ALA A 178 0.27 8.91 7.93
C ALA A 178 0.72 7.88 8.97
N ARG A 179 -0.14 6.93 9.35
CA ARG A 179 0.21 5.90 10.32
C ARG A 179 -0.36 4.54 9.94
N TRP A 180 0.50 3.54 9.95
CA TRP A 180 0.13 2.14 9.86
C TRP A 180 0.43 1.44 11.19
N GLU A 181 -0.61 0.97 11.87
CA GLU A 181 -0.48 0.15 13.07
C GLU A 181 -0.84 -1.31 12.75
N ILE A 182 -0.09 -2.24 13.34
CA ILE A 182 -0.21 -3.68 13.08
C ILE A 182 -0.35 -4.42 14.42
N TRP A 183 -1.35 -5.31 14.50
CA TRP A 183 -1.48 -6.31 15.56
C TRP A 183 -1.43 -7.70 14.92
N ALA A 184 -0.34 -8.43 15.15
CA ALA A 184 -0.08 -9.78 14.65
C ALA A 184 -0.01 -10.79 15.80
N ASP A 185 0.59 -11.98 15.59
CA ASP A 185 0.86 -12.96 16.63
C ASP A 185 2.35 -12.92 17.09
N PRO A 186 2.71 -12.03 18.03
CA PRO A 186 4.08 -11.95 18.51
C PRO A 186 4.51 -13.17 19.34
N LEU A 187 3.57 -13.99 19.84
CA LEU A 187 3.91 -15.18 20.60
C LEU A 187 4.44 -16.27 19.66
N SER A 188 3.71 -16.57 18.57
CA SER A 188 4.15 -17.53 17.55
C SER A 188 5.50 -17.13 16.95
N ALA A 189 5.69 -15.85 16.65
CA ALA A 189 6.98 -15.35 16.15
C ALA A 189 8.11 -15.53 17.17
N TRP A 190 7.83 -15.32 18.47
CA TRP A 190 8.83 -15.45 19.52
C TRP A 190 9.19 -16.92 19.78
N GLU A 191 8.21 -17.82 19.82
CA GLU A 191 8.44 -19.26 19.93
C GLU A 191 9.31 -19.74 18.77
N ALA A 192 8.95 -19.36 17.54
CA ALA A 192 9.72 -19.68 16.35
C ALA A 192 11.19 -19.21 16.45
N ALA A 193 11.43 -18.03 17.01
CA ALA A 193 12.77 -17.47 17.19
C ALA A 193 13.57 -18.09 18.35
N ASN A 194 12.96 -18.93 19.20
CA ASN A 194 13.63 -19.62 20.31
C ASN A 194 13.88 -21.10 20.05
N ILE A 195 13.33 -21.66 18.98
CA ILE A 195 13.67 -23.01 18.54
C ILE A 195 15.15 -23.03 18.15
N SER A 196 15.93 -23.82 18.88
CA SER A 196 17.34 -24.07 18.57
C SER A 196 17.42 -24.97 17.34
N THR A 197 18.24 -24.61 16.37
CA THR A 197 18.60 -25.46 15.23
C THR A 197 19.57 -26.55 15.68
N ASN A 198 19.19 -27.37 16.67
CA ASN A 198 19.98 -28.54 17.08
C ASN A 198 19.69 -29.67 16.10
N GLY A 199 20.34 -29.64 14.95
CA GLY A 199 20.20 -30.62 13.89
C GLY A 199 21.43 -30.71 13.00
N GLU A 200 22.63 -30.63 13.57
CA GLU A 200 23.87 -30.97 12.86
C GLU A 200 24.62 -32.09 13.60
N ASN A 201 24.66 -33.26 12.94
CA ASN A 201 25.65 -34.33 13.01
C ASN A 201 25.82 -35.14 14.31
N ASN A 202 24.94 -36.12 14.54
CA ASN A 202 25.40 -37.40 15.09
C ASN A 202 25.93 -38.24 13.92
N GLY A 203 27.23 -38.08 13.66
CA GLY A 203 27.98 -38.94 12.75
C GLY A 203 27.91 -40.38 13.23
N ASP A 204 27.52 -41.23 12.29
CA ASP A 204 27.73 -42.66 12.24
C ASP A 204 29.12 -43.03 12.81
N GLN A 205 29.15 -43.64 14.00
CA GLN A 205 30.27 -44.45 14.44
C GLN A 205 29.85 -45.91 14.26
N THR A 206 30.13 -46.45 13.08
CA THR A 206 30.28 -47.88 12.87
C THR A 206 31.37 -48.40 13.82
N GLU A 207 30.99 -49.17 14.83
CA GLU A 207 31.90 -50.04 15.57
C GLU A 207 32.50 -51.07 14.60
N ALA A 208 33.76 -50.87 14.24
CA ALA A 208 34.57 -51.93 13.65
C ALA A 208 34.98 -52.90 14.77
N VAL A 209 34.29 -54.04 14.83
CA VAL A 209 34.75 -55.23 15.55
C VAL A 209 35.96 -55.77 14.79
N HIS A 210 37.14 -55.70 15.41
CA HIS A 210 38.29 -56.49 15.00
C HIS A 210 38.46 -57.65 15.98
N ASP A 211 38.16 -58.85 15.48
CA ASP A 211 38.74 -60.12 15.93
C ASP A 211 40.18 -60.26 15.38
#